data_AF-A0A524JKT4-F1
#
_entry.id   AF-A0A524JKT4-F1
#
_cell.length_a   1.000
_cell.length_b   1.000
_cell.length_c   1.000
_cell.angle_alpha   90.00
_cell.angle_beta   90.00
_cell.angle_gamma   90.00
#
_symmetry.space_group_name_H-M   'P 1'
#
loop_
_entity.id
_entity.type
_entity.pdbx_description
1 polymer ?
#
loop_
_entity_poly.entity_id
_entity_poly.type
_entity_poly.pdbx_seq_one_letter_code
_entity_poly.pdbx_strand_id
1 'polypeptide(L)'
;AWRHEKVRRACGESDVAEETLREIIKGAGLDPHEAYVRECLVDALNDALRVLPAAQRRVVEAQVFGGLTFREIAAATGESIDTLTARKRYALRNLSRALRHWIDR
;
A
#
# COMPACT_ATOMS: atom_id res chain seq x y z
N ALA A 1 8.98 38.26 46.26
CA ALA A 1 8.12 38.12 45.07
C ALA A 1 9.01 37.99 43.84
N TRP A 2 9.18 36.78 43.27
CA TRP A 2 9.65 36.51 41.89
C TRP A 2 9.94 35.01 41.66
N ARG A 3 8.98 34.11 41.98
CA ARG A 3 9.18 32.66 41.81
C ARG A 3 8.08 31.90 41.07
N HIS A 4 7.06 32.56 40.54
CA HIS A 4 5.92 31.87 39.90
C HIS A 4 5.62 32.30 38.45
N GLU A 5 6.41 33.20 37.85
CA GLU A 5 6.11 33.72 36.51
C GLU A 5 6.92 33.08 35.37
N LYS A 6 7.97 32.31 35.70
CA LYS A 6 8.82 31.63 34.68
C LYS A 6 8.52 30.16 34.44
N VAL A 7 7.46 29.61 35.01
CA VAL A 7 7.10 28.18 34.82
C VAL A 7 5.89 27.99 33.90
N ARG A 8 5.15 29.06 33.57
CA ARG A 8 4.01 28.97 32.63
C ARG A 8 4.34 29.27 31.17
N ARG A 9 5.54 29.80 30.86
CA ARG A 9 5.93 30.12 29.47
C ARG A 9 6.71 28.99 28.76
N ALA A 10 7.23 28.01 29.51
CA ALA A 10 8.00 26.90 28.96
C ALA A 10 7.16 25.66 28.60
N CYS A 11 5.85 25.65 28.89
CA CYS A 11 4.98 24.48 28.70
C CYS A 11 4.21 24.48 27.37
N GLY A 12 4.69 25.19 26.35
CA GLY A 12 4.02 25.25 25.04
C GLY A 12 4.98 25.36 23.86
N GLU A 13 6.16 25.96 24.02
CA GLU A 13 7.15 26.07 22.94
C GLU A 13 7.75 24.72 22.52
N SER A 14 8.00 23.81 23.48
CA SER A 14 8.54 22.48 23.22
C SER A 14 7.54 21.57 22.51
N ASP A 15 6.27 21.64 22.94
CA ASP A 15 5.17 20.83 22.42
C ASP A 15 4.80 21.27 21.00
N VAL A 16 4.73 22.59 20.76
CA VAL A 16 4.49 23.17 19.44
C VAL A 16 5.64 22.88 18.46
N ALA A 17 6.89 22.90 18.93
CA ALA A 17 8.05 22.55 18.09
C ALA A 17 8.05 21.05 17.72
N GLU A 18 7.67 20.17 18.64
CA GLU A 18 7.56 18.73 18.38
C GLU A 18 6.40 18.42 17.42
N GLU A 19 5.23 19.05 17.60
CA GLU A 19 4.09 18.97 16.68
C GLU A 19 4.47 19.44 15.28
N THR A 20 5.15 20.59 15.18
CA THR A 20 5.60 21.14 13.89
C THR A 20 6.59 20.19 13.20
N LEU A 21 7.53 19.61 13.95
CA LEU A 21 8.47 18.63 13.42
C LEU A 21 7.75 17.36 12.94
N ARG A 22 6.76 16.87 13.69
CA ARG A 22 5.94 15.71 13.32
C ARG A 22 5.16 15.97 12.03
N GLU A 23 4.56 17.14 11.88
CA GLU A 23 3.86 17.55 10.66
C GLU A 23 4.81 17.67 9.45
N ILE A 24 6.03 18.21 9.64
CA ILE A 24 7.05 18.24 8.58
C ILE A 24 7.46 16.83 8.15
N ILE A 25 7.71 15.93 9.11
CA ILE A 25 8.09 14.54 8.84
C ILE A 25 6.98 13.83 8.06
N LYS A 26 5.73 14.00 8.48
CA LYS A 26 4.55 13.43 7.82
C LYS A 26 4.34 14.02 6.43
N GLY A 27 4.42 15.33 6.28
CA GLY A 27 4.30 16.03 5.00
C GLY A 27 5.41 15.67 4.01
N ALA A 28 6.60 15.31 4.51
CA ALA A 28 7.71 14.79 3.71
C ALA A 28 7.59 13.28 3.41
N GLY A 29 6.59 12.58 3.96
CA GLY A 29 6.43 11.13 3.80
C GLY A 29 7.50 10.29 4.49
N LEU A 30 8.16 10.86 5.52
CA LEU A 30 9.27 10.27 6.27
C LEU A 30 8.83 9.68 7.61
N ASP A 31 7.52 9.56 7.84
CA ASP A 31 7.00 8.95 9.06
C ASP A 31 7.42 7.47 9.14
N PRO A 32 8.22 7.06 10.16
CA PRO A 32 8.72 5.69 10.24
C PRO A 32 7.60 4.65 10.38
N HIS A 33 6.47 5.03 11.01
CA HIS A 33 5.33 4.14 11.16
C HIS A 33 4.63 3.94 9.81
N GLU A 34 4.42 5.00 9.03
CA GLU A 34 3.90 4.87 7.65
C GLU A 34 4.82 4.03 6.75
N ALA A 35 6.14 4.21 6.86
CA ALA A 35 7.11 3.39 6.12
C ALA A 35 7.00 1.91 6.51
N TYR A 36 6.92 1.60 7.80
CA TYR A 36 6.76 0.25 8.31
C TYR A 36 5.43 -0.40 7.84
N VAL A 37 4.31 0.32 7.95
CA VAL A 37 3.01 -0.17 7.47
C VAL A 37 3.05 -0.46 5.96
N ARG A 38 3.73 0.39 5.18
CA ARG A 38 3.92 0.18 3.74
C ARG A 38 4.71 -1.09 3.46
N GLU A 39 5.81 -1.32 4.16
CA GLU A 39 6.62 -2.55 4.01
C GLU A 39 5.78 -3.80 4.33
N CYS A 40 5.05 -3.80 5.45
CA CYS A 40 4.20 -4.94 5.78
C CYS A 40 3.05 -5.16 4.79
N LEU A 41 2.46 -4.09 4.23
CA LEU A 41 1.47 -4.19 3.15
C LEU A 41 2.06 -4.81 1.89
N VAL A 42 3.30 -4.47 1.54
CA VAL A 42 4.02 -5.06 0.41
C VAL A 42 4.25 -6.55 0.64
N ASP A 43 4.66 -6.95 1.84
CA ASP A 43 4.81 -8.37 2.19
C ASP A 43 3.49 -9.13 2.10
N ALA A 44 2.41 -8.57 2.65
CA ALA A 44 1.08 -9.14 2.55
C ALA A 44 0.61 -9.28 1.09
N LEU A 45 0.91 -8.29 0.25
CA LEU A 45 0.62 -8.35 -1.19
C LEU A 45 1.42 -9.46 -1.88
N ASN A 46 2.71 -9.58 -1.56
CA ASN A 46 3.59 -10.61 -2.12
C ASN A 46 3.10 -12.03 -1.75
N ASP A 47 2.68 -12.23 -0.51
CA ASP A 47 2.11 -13.50 -0.07
C ASP A 47 0.78 -13.80 -0.77
N ALA A 48 -0.09 -12.78 -0.90
CA ALA A 48 -1.35 -12.91 -1.63
C ALA A 48 -1.13 -13.26 -3.12
N LEU A 49 -0.10 -12.67 -3.74
CA LEU A 49 0.31 -13.01 -5.11
C LEU A 49 0.76 -14.47 -5.20
N ARG A 50 1.58 -14.97 -4.25
CA ARG A 50 2.10 -16.36 -4.22
C ARG A 50 1.03 -17.43 -4.10
N VAL A 51 -0.10 -17.15 -3.45
CA VAL A 51 -1.21 -18.10 -3.33
C VAL A 51 -2.25 -17.99 -4.45
N LEU A 52 -2.14 -16.97 -5.30
CA LEU A 52 -3.07 -16.76 -6.39
C LEU A 52 -2.98 -17.90 -7.44
N PRO A 53 -4.12 -18.38 -7.99
CA PRO A 53 -4.08 -19.34 -9.10
C PRO A 53 -3.20 -18.85 -10.25
N ALA A 54 -2.33 -19.71 -10.78
CA ALA A 54 -1.32 -19.31 -11.77
C ALA A 54 -1.92 -18.61 -12.99
N ALA A 55 -3.09 -19.07 -13.47
CA ALA A 55 -3.82 -18.45 -14.56
C ALA A 55 -4.27 -17.01 -14.26
N GLN A 56 -4.62 -16.69 -13.02
CA GLN A 56 -5.00 -15.35 -12.58
C GLN A 56 -3.77 -14.46 -12.41
N ARG A 57 -2.70 -14.99 -11.81
CA ARG A 57 -1.42 -14.27 -11.61
C ARG A 57 -0.81 -13.83 -12.93
N ARG A 58 -0.69 -14.74 -13.89
CA ARG A 58 -0.08 -14.46 -15.20
C ARG A 58 -0.71 -13.27 -15.91
N VAL A 59 -2.04 -13.13 -15.83
CA VAL A 59 -2.73 -11.97 -16.44
C VAL A 59 -2.36 -10.67 -15.73
N VAL A 60 -2.30 -10.66 -14.40
CA VAL A 60 -1.89 -9.46 -13.65
C VAL A 60 -0.43 -9.11 -13.95
N GLU A 61 0.49 -10.07 -13.91
CA GLU A 61 1.91 -9.85 -14.19
C GLU A 61 2.13 -9.32 -15.61
N ALA A 62 1.49 -9.93 -16.61
CA ALA A 62 1.59 -9.50 -18.00
C ALA A 62 1.16 -8.04 -18.20
N GLN A 63 0.12 -7.58 -17.49
CA GLN A 63 -0.35 -6.21 -17.63
C GLN A 63 0.42 -5.20 -16.79
N VAL A 64 0.80 -5.58 -15.56
CA VAL A 64 1.48 -4.66 -14.62
C VAL A 64 2.96 -4.52 -14.95
N PHE A 65 3.65 -5.65 -15.16
CA PHE A 65 5.08 -5.66 -15.43
C PHE A 65 5.40 -5.68 -16.92
N GLY A 66 4.55 -6.34 -17.72
CA GLY A 66 4.72 -6.42 -19.17
C GLY A 66 4.05 -5.29 -19.96
N GLY A 67 3.17 -4.48 -19.33
CA GLY A 67 2.42 -3.43 -20.02
C GLY A 67 1.45 -3.95 -21.09
N LEU A 68 1.18 -5.26 -21.13
CA LEU A 68 0.43 -5.89 -22.22
C LEU A 68 -1.07 -5.59 -22.14
N THR A 69 -1.69 -5.40 -23.29
CA THR A 69 -3.14 -5.36 -23.45
C THR A 69 -3.74 -6.77 -23.44
N PHE A 70 -5.05 -6.89 -23.19
CA PHE A 70 -5.72 -8.19 -23.31
C PHE A 70 -5.64 -8.77 -24.72
N ARG A 71 -5.59 -7.93 -25.76
CA ARG A 71 -5.47 -8.39 -27.15
C ARG A 71 -4.11 -9.04 -27.40
N GLU A 72 -3.03 -8.46 -26.90
CA GLU A 72 -1.68 -9.02 -27.03
C GLU A 72 -1.55 -10.33 -26.27
N ILE A 73 -2.10 -10.40 -25.05
CA ILE A 73 -2.10 -11.64 -24.26
C ILE A 73 -2.94 -12.72 -24.96
N ALA A 74 -4.10 -12.37 -25.50
CA ALA A 74 -4.95 -13.29 -26.26
C ALA A 74 -4.22 -13.81 -27.50
N ALA A 75 -3.53 -12.93 -28.25
CA ALA A 75 -2.76 -13.31 -29.43
C ALA A 75 -1.59 -14.25 -29.07
N ALA A 76 -0.90 -14.02 -27.95
CA ALA A 76 0.24 -14.82 -27.53
C ALA A 76 -0.16 -16.19 -26.93
N THR A 77 -1.35 -16.29 -26.32
CA THR A 77 -1.77 -17.49 -25.57
C THR A 77 -2.87 -18.31 -26.23
N GLY A 78 -3.59 -17.73 -27.20
CA GLY A 78 -4.79 -18.32 -27.79
C GLY A 78 -6.04 -18.26 -26.91
N GLU A 79 -5.96 -17.64 -25.72
CA GLU A 79 -7.12 -17.48 -24.84
C GLU A 79 -8.04 -16.33 -25.27
N SER A 80 -9.35 -16.45 -24.99
CA SER A 80 -10.28 -15.37 -25.29
C SER A 80 -10.08 -14.15 -24.36
N ILE A 81 -10.35 -12.95 -24.88
CA ILE A 81 -10.31 -11.71 -24.10
C ILE A 81 -11.25 -11.78 -22.87
N ASP A 82 -12.42 -12.40 -23.01
CA ASP A 82 -13.37 -12.58 -21.90
C ASP A 82 -12.79 -13.45 -20.78
N THR A 83 -12.06 -14.51 -21.15
CA THR A 83 -11.37 -15.40 -20.20
C THR A 83 -10.30 -14.63 -19.42
N LEU A 84 -9.48 -13.86 -20.12
CA LEU A 84 -8.43 -13.04 -19.52
C LEU A 84 -9.01 -11.95 -18.60
N THR A 85 -10.10 -11.31 -19.03
CA THR A 85 -10.84 -10.31 -18.25
C THR A 85 -11.39 -10.92 -16.95
N ALA A 86 -12.03 -12.09 -17.04
CA ALA A 86 -12.54 -12.80 -15.88
C ALA A 86 -11.41 -13.17 -14.90
N ARG A 87 -10.29 -13.69 -15.41
CA ARG A 87 -9.11 -14.00 -14.60
C ARG A 87 -8.55 -12.78 -13.88
N LYS A 88 -8.39 -11.64 -14.57
CA LYS A 88 -7.96 -10.39 -13.93
C LYS A 88 -8.94 -9.95 -12.84
N ARG A 89 -10.25 -9.99 -13.12
CA ARG A 89 -11.28 -9.62 -12.13
C ARG A 89 -11.17 -10.47 -10.87
N TYR A 90 -11.04 -11.79 -11.01
CA TYR A 90 -10.88 -12.69 -9.87
C TYR A 90 -9.54 -12.51 -9.15
N ALA A 91 -8.46 -12.24 -9.90
CA ALA A 91 -7.16 -11.89 -9.34
C ALA A 91 -7.27 -10.69 -8.39
N LEU A 92 -7.77 -9.56 -8.92
CA LEU A 92 -7.93 -8.32 -8.16
C LEU A 92 -8.84 -8.52 -6.95
N ARG A 93 -9.97 -9.21 -7.12
CA ARG A 93 -10.88 -9.50 -6.00
C ARG A 93 -10.19 -10.27 -4.88
N ASN A 94 -9.39 -11.28 -5.21
CA ASN A 94 -8.68 -12.10 -4.23
C ASN A 94 -7.57 -11.31 -3.53
N LEU A 95 -6.78 -10.53 -4.27
CA LEU A 95 -5.75 -9.65 -3.71
C LEU A 95 -6.37 -8.61 -2.78
N SER A 96 -7.44 -7.94 -3.20
CA SER A 96 -8.14 -6.97 -2.35
C SER A 96 -8.71 -7.60 -1.08
N ARG A 97 -9.20 -8.84 -1.14
CA ARG A 97 -9.68 -9.55 0.05
C ARG A 97 -8.54 -9.89 1.00
N ALA A 98 -7.40 -10.34 0.48
CA ALA A 98 -6.23 -10.65 1.30
C ALA A 98 -5.68 -9.41 2.00
N LEU A 99 -5.58 -8.28 1.29
CA LEU A 99 -5.12 -7.03 1.88
C LEU A 99 -6.10 -6.47 2.92
N ARG A 100 -7.40 -6.51 2.66
CA ARG A 100 -8.39 -6.12 3.69
C ARG A 100 -8.27 -6.98 4.94
N HIS A 101 -8.17 -8.30 4.78
CA HIS A 101 -7.95 -9.18 5.92
C HIS A 101 -6.65 -8.88 6.68
N TRP A 102 -5.60 -8.44 5.98
CA TRP A 102 -4.37 -8.01 6.65
C TRP A 102 -4.55 -6.69 7.41
N ILE A 103 -5.27 -5.71 6.84
CA ILE A 103 -5.54 -4.40 7.46
C ILE A 103 -6.48 -4.52 8.68
N ASP A 104 -7.46 -5.42 8.62
CA ASP A 104 -8.48 -5.58 9.66
C ASP A 104 -8.00 -6.44 10.85
N ARG A 105 -6.76 -6.95 10.83
CA ARG A 105 -6.14 -7.73 11.91
C ARG A 105 -5.39 -6.82 12.88
#